data_AF-A0A3E5FT35-F1
#
_entry.id   AF-A0A3E5FT35-F1
#
_cell.length_a   1.000
_cell.length_b   1.000
_cell.length_c   1.000
_cell.angle_alpha   90.00
_cell.angle_beta   90.00
_cell.angle_gamma   90.00
#
_symmetry.space_group_name_H-M   'P 1'
#
loop_
_entity.id
_entity.type
_entity.pdbx_description
1 polymer ?
#
loop_
_entity_poly.entity_id
_entity_poly.type
_entity_poly.pdbx_seq_one_letter_code
_entity_poly.pdbx_strand_id
1 'polypeptide(L)'
;MKGVLLMKKIVADIHMHTIVSGHAYGTIREMVLSAKKQNLYLIGISEHGPGIPGTVNPFYYSNLEVIPKIIDGIEVIHGCEINVLNGGRLSLEQDYIDYLDYAIVGIHRQCYKDEGIDKNTDNIIECMKNEKVFFVSHPDDDHTPLDYIRLVQAAKQYHVALEVNNSSLVKKKYRLNCYSNYEKMLSLCQEYQVPIIISSDAHDPSWVGKFDLAYELLEKLKIDEKLILNNDIDKLKKFIRISSHKSIL
;
A
#
# COMPACT_ATOMS: atom_id res chain seq x y z
N MET A 1 19.00 24.67 21.06
CA MET A 1 17.69 24.36 20.45
C MET A 1 17.93 23.22 19.47
N LYS A 2 17.54 21.98 19.81
CA LYS A 2 17.56 20.89 18.83
C LYS A 2 16.39 21.16 17.88
N GLY A 3 16.69 21.56 16.65
CA GLY A 3 15.67 21.74 15.62
C GLY A 3 14.92 20.43 15.47
N VAL A 4 13.61 20.46 15.67
CA VAL A 4 12.75 19.36 15.24
C VAL A 4 12.87 19.36 13.73
N LEU A 5 13.62 18.41 13.16
CA LEU A 5 13.53 18.17 11.72
C LEU A 5 12.09 17.73 11.48
N LEU A 6 11.30 18.58 10.81
CA LEU A 6 10.01 18.15 10.27
C LEU A 6 10.27 17.02 9.30
N MET A 7 9.55 15.91 9.46
CA MET A 7 9.61 14.78 8.54
C MET A 7 9.26 15.26 7.12
N LYS A 8 10.04 14.83 6.12
CA LYS A 8 9.76 15.16 4.73
C LYS A 8 8.33 14.78 4.35
N LYS A 9 7.64 15.70 3.68
CA LYS A 9 6.26 15.51 3.23
C LYS A 9 6.15 14.31 2.28
N ILE A 10 5.11 13.50 2.47
CA ILE A 10 4.66 12.48 1.52
C ILE A 10 4.17 13.12 0.23
N VAL A 11 4.71 12.63 -0.87
CA VAL A 11 4.55 13.17 -2.23
C VAL A 11 3.81 12.21 -3.16
N ALA A 12 3.58 10.98 -2.73
CA ALA A 12 2.81 9.99 -3.47
C ALA A 12 1.87 9.18 -2.56
N ASP A 13 0.72 8.79 -3.08
CA ASP A 13 -0.25 7.90 -2.42
C ASP A 13 -0.57 6.75 -3.35
N ILE A 14 -0.16 5.53 -3.00
CA ILE A 14 -0.19 4.37 -3.92
C ILE A 14 -1.14 3.26 -3.51
N HIS A 15 -1.93 3.48 -2.46
CA HIS A 15 -2.99 2.57 -2.08
C HIS A 15 -4.29 3.34 -2.01
N MET A 16 -5.13 3.18 -3.03
CA MET A 16 -6.47 3.75 -3.11
C MET A 16 -7.33 3.00 -4.13
N HIS A 17 -8.64 3.17 -4.00
CA HIS A 17 -9.66 2.43 -4.74
C HIS A 17 -10.61 3.40 -5.45
N THR A 18 -11.10 3.01 -6.63
CA THR A 18 -12.07 3.80 -7.38
C THR A 18 -13.42 3.09 -7.45
N ILE A 19 -14.40 3.72 -8.09
CA ILE A 19 -15.78 3.23 -8.21
C ILE A 19 -15.88 1.79 -8.72
N VAL A 20 -14.86 1.31 -9.43
CA VAL A 20 -14.82 -0.05 -9.98
C VAL A 20 -14.56 -1.13 -8.91
N SER A 21 -14.03 -0.78 -7.73
CA SER A 21 -13.93 -1.69 -6.56
C SER A 21 -15.28 -1.98 -5.88
N GLY A 22 -16.37 -1.34 -6.32
CA GLY A 22 -17.75 -1.62 -5.87
C GLY A 22 -18.14 -1.00 -4.53
N HIS A 23 -17.18 -0.60 -3.69
CA HIS A 23 -17.42 0.07 -2.41
C HIS A 23 -16.51 1.29 -2.18
N ALA A 24 -15.97 1.82 -3.27
CA ALA A 24 -15.34 3.12 -3.35
C ALA A 24 -16.17 4.03 -4.27
N TYR A 25 -16.00 5.35 -4.14
CA TYR A 25 -16.98 6.33 -4.64
C TYR A 25 -16.37 7.45 -5.51
N GLY A 26 -15.10 7.32 -5.88
CA GLY A 26 -14.43 8.23 -6.81
C GLY A 26 -14.04 7.56 -8.11
N THR A 27 -14.04 8.28 -9.22
CA THR A 27 -13.38 7.87 -10.47
C THR A 27 -11.88 8.19 -10.43
N ILE A 28 -11.07 7.58 -11.30
CA ILE A 28 -9.64 7.90 -11.44
C ILE A 28 -9.39 9.41 -11.55
N ARG A 29 -10.25 10.13 -12.28
CA ARG A 29 -10.07 11.58 -12.50
C ARG A 29 -10.39 12.38 -11.23
N GLU A 30 -11.39 11.97 -10.46
CA GLU A 30 -11.68 12.60 -9.17
C GLU A 30 -10.59 12.32 -8.13
N MET A 31 -10.00 11.12 -8.15
CA MET A 31 -8.83 10.79 -7.32
C MET A 31 -7.64 11.70 -7.66
N VAL A 32 -7.34 11.89 -8.96
CA VAL A 32 -6.32 12.82 -9.45
C VAL A 32 -6.58 14.26 -8.98
N LEU A 33 -7.81 14.75 -9.13
CA LEU A 33 -8.17 16.11 -8.70
C LEU A 33 -7.98 16.31 -7.19
N SER A 34 -8.26 15.28 -6.38
CA SER A 34 -8.00 15.34 -4.94
C SER A 34 -6.51 15.30 -4.63
N ALA A 35 -5.75 14.42 -5.29
CA ALA A 35 -4.30 14.32 -5.15
C ALA A 35 -3.60 15.67 -5.44
N LYS A 36 -4.03 16.35 -6.50
CA LYS A 36 -3.58 17.70 -6.85
C LYS A 36 -3.84 18.71 -5.73
N LYS A 37 -5.03 18.69 -5.11
CA LYS A 37 -5.36 19.56 -3.96
C LYS A 37 -4.48 19.27 -2.74
N GLN A 38 -4.03 18.03 -2.56
CA GLN A 38 -3.10 17.66 -1.49
C GLN A 38 -1.62 17.92 -1.82
N ASN A 39 -1.32 18.40 -3.03
CA ASN A 39 0.05 18.55 -3.57
C ASN A 39 0.82 17.22 -3.58
N LEU A 40 0.15 16.14 -3.95
CA LEU A 40 0.82 14.92 -4.39
C LEU A 40 1.30 15.11 -5.82
N TYR A 41 2.28 14.31 -6.23
CA TYR A 41 2.82 14.32 -7.60
C TYR A 41 2.56 12.99 -8.32
N LEU A 42 2.31 11.92 -7.57
CA LEU A 42 2.01 10.60 -8.09
C LEU A 42 0.90 9.96 -7.27
N ILE A 43 -0.01 9.28 -7.93
CA ILE A 43 -0.95 8.35 -7.29
C ILE A 43 -0.87 6.97 -7.92
N GLY A 44 -1.16 5.96 -7.11
CA GLY A 44 -1.32 4.59 -7.56
C GLY A 44 -2.75 4.13 -7.37
N ILE A 45 -3.42 3.77 -8.46
CA ILE A 45 -4.78 3.20 -8.43
C ILE A 45 -4.66 1.70 -8.24
N SER A 46 -5.07 1.18 -7.07
CA SER A 46 -4.79 -0.18 -6.61
C SER A 46 -6.07 -0.93 -6.26
N GLU A 47 -6.96 -1.09 -7.23
CA GLU A 47 -8.27 -1.74 -7.03
C GLU A 47 -8.10 -3.13 -6.38
N HIS A 48 -9.08 -3.53 -5.56
CA HIS A 48 -9.11 -4.85 -4.96
C HIS A 48 -9.10 -5.97 -6.01
N GLY A 49 -8.31 -7.01 -5.76
CA GLY A 49 -8.33 -8.22 -6.56
C GLY A 49 -9.60 -9.06 -6.37
N PRO A 50 -9.80 -10.11 -7.21
CA PRO A 50 -10.98 -10.97 -7.16
C PRO A 50 -11.22 -11.57 -5.77
N GLY A 51 -12.50 -11.65 -5.38
CA GLY A 51 -12.96 -12.20 -4.10
C GLY A 51 -13.61 -11.16 -3.19
N ILE A 52 -13.22 -9.88 -3.32
CA ILE A 52 -13.94 -8.79 -2.67
C ILE A 52 -15.30 -8.57 -3.35
N PRO A 53 -16.42 -8.55 -2.58
CA PRO A 53 -17.75 -8.35 -3.16
C PRO A 53 -17.86 -7.03 -3.92
N GLY A 54 -18.28 -7.11 -5.18
CA GLY A 54 -18.49 -5.94 -6.05
C GLY A 54 -17.23 -5.40 -6.73
N THR A 55 -16.06 -6.01 -6.50
CA THR A 55 -14.83 -5.59 -7.18
C THR A 55 -14.84 -5.88 -8.68
N VAL A 56 -13.82 -5.36 -9.37
CA VAL A 56 -13.62 -5.48 -10.81
C VAL A 56 -13.47 -6.92 -11.27
N ASN A 57 -13.88 -7.16 -12.52
CA ASN A 57 -13.44 -8.33 -13.27
C ASN A 57 -11.94 -8.18 -13.63
N PRO A 58 -11.11 -9.24 -13.52
CA PRO A 58 -9.69 -9.19 -13.86
C PRO A 58 -9.34 -8.61 -15.24
N PHE A 59 -10.24 -8.75 -16.23
CA PHE A 59 -10.07 -8.14 -17.54
C PHE A 59 -9.82 -6.62 -17.49
N TYR A 60 -10.30 -5.94 -16.44
CA TYR A 60 -9.97 -4.54 -16.14
C TYR A 60 -8.48 -4.24 -16.22
N TYR A 61 -7.63 -5.11 -15.63
CA TYR A 61 -6.19 -4.87 -15.54
C TYR A 61 -5.49 -4.95 -16.89
N SER A 62 -6.04 -5.71 -17.85
CA SER A 62 -5.46 -5.85 -19.19
C SER A 62 -5.50 -4.59 -20.06
N ASN A 63 -6.33 -3.61 -19.68
CA ASN A 63 -6.59 -2.42 -20.50
C ASN A 63 -6.18 -1.10 -19.82
N LEU A 64 -5.40 -1.16 -18.74
CA LEU A 64 -4.99 0.03 -17.97
C LEU A 64 -4.06 0.95 -18.76
N GLU A 65 -3.30 0.41 -19.72
CA GLU A 65 -2.34 1.17 -20.54
C GLU A 65 -2.96 2.30 -21.36
N VAL A 66 -4.28 2.26 -21.60
CA VAL A 66 -5.00 3.30 -22.34
C VAL A 66 -5.20 4.58 -21.53
N ILE A 67 -5.00 4.51 -20.20
CA ILE A 67 -5.13 5.66 -19.31
C ILE A 67 -3.88 6.53 -19.45
N PRO A 68 -4.02 7.86 -19.65
CA PRO A 68 -2.87 8.75 -19.71
C PRO A 68 -2.03 8.66 -18.43
N LYS A 69 -0.72 8.48 -18.59
CA LYS A 69 0.22 8.40 -17.46
C LYS A 69 0.28 9.68 -16.63
N ILE A 70 -0.06 10.83 -17.21
CA ILE A 70 -0.13 12.12 -16.51
C ILE A 70 -1.52 12.71 -16.76
N ILE A 71 -2.23 13.01 -15.68
CA ILE A 71 -3.54 13.66 -15.70
C ILE A 71 -3.46 14.87 -14.77
N ASP A 72 -3.78 16.07 -15.28
CA ASP A 72 -3.75 17.32 -14.50
C ASP A 72 -2.43 17.65 -13.78
N GLY A 73 -1.31 17.09 -14.27
CA GLY A 73 0.02 17.24 -13.68
C GLY A 73 0.37 16.20 -12.61
N ILE A 74 -0.51 15.22 -12.38
CA ILE A 74 -0.29 14.09 -11.47
C ILE A 74 0.04 12.86 -12.30
N GLU A 75 1.12 12.18 -11.94
CA GLU A 75 1.44 10.88 -12.51
C GLU A 75 0.52 9.79 -11.94
N VAL A 76 -0.02 8.95 -12.81
CA VAL A 76 -0.90 7.84 -12.45
C VAL A 76 -0.21 6.54 -12.81
N ILE A 77 0.02 5.70 -11.80
CA ILE A 77 0.47 4.32 -11.97
C ILE A 77 -0.64 3.37 -11.53
N HIS A 78 -0.59 2.14 -12.03
CA HIS A 78 -1.66 1.17 -11.81
C HIS A 78 -1.17 -0.08 -11.10
N GLY A 79 -1.88 -0.43 -10.04
CA GLY A 79 -1.63 -1.64 -9.29
C GLY A 79 -2.91 -2.39 -8.95
N CYS A 80 -2.76 -3.37 -8.06
CA CYS A 80 -3.86 -4.11 -7.47
C CYS A 80 -3.55 -4.39 -6.01
N GLU A 81 -4.54 -4.23 -5.15
CA GLU A 81 -4.51 -4.84 -3.83
C GLU A 81 -5.01 -6.28 -3.92
N ILE A 82 -4.07 -7.20 -4.19
CA ILE A 82 -4.35 -8.61 -4.39
C ILE A 82 -4.59 -9.27 -3.04
N ASN A 83 -5.66 -10.06 -2.94
CA ASN A 83 -5.95 -10.79 -1.70
C ASN A 83 -4.95 -11.93 -1.54
N VAL A 84 -4.36 -12.03 -0.35
CA VAL A 84 -3.73 -13.25 0.14
C VAL A 84 -4.84 -14.25 0.44
N LEU A 85 -4.73 -15.44 -0.13
CA LEU A 85 -5.62 -16.57 0.14
C LEU A 85 -4.93 -17.58 1.06
N ASN A 86 -5.73 -18.38 1.76
CA ASN A 86 -5.22 -19.53 2.51
C ASN A 86 -4.34 -20.43 1.62
N GLY A 87 -3.22 -20.89 2.17
CA GLY A 87 -2.20 -21.65 1.45
C GLY A 87 -1.21 -20.79 0.65
N GLY A 88 -1.18 -19.47 0.87
CA GLY A 88 -0.16 -18.58 0.30
C GLY A 88 -0.35 -18.30 -1.19
N ARG A 89 -1.60 -18.28 -1.66
CA ARG A 89 -1.94 -18.02 -3.07
C ARG A 89 -2.43 -16.58 -3.23
N LEU A 90 -2.21 -16.04 -4.42
CA LEU A 90 -2.75 -14.75 -4.85
C LEU A 90 -4.15 -14.94 -5.44
N SER A 91 -5.04 -13.99 -5.21
CA SER A 91 -6.40 -14.01 -5.78
C SER A 91 -6.51 -13.50 -7.21
N LEU A 92 -5.40 -13.05 -7.80
CA LEU A 92 -5.29 -12.60 -9.18
C LEU A 92 -4.31 -13.50 -9.93
N GLU A 93 -4.67 -13.92 -11.13
CA GLU A 93 -3.81 -14.80 -11.96
C GLU A 93 -2.61 -14.03 -12.52
N GLN A 94 -1.49 -14.73 -12.74
CA GLN A 94 -0.22 -14.13 -13.15
C GLN A 94 -0.36 -13.30 -14.44
N ASP A 95 -1.11 -13.81 -15.42
CA ASP A 95 -1.33 -13.12 -16.71
C ASP A 95 -1.93 -11.71 -16.52
N TYR A 96 -2.72 -11.48 -15.45
CA TYR A 96 -3.23 -10.15 -15.12
C TYR A 96 -2.26 -9.33 -14.26
N ILE A 97 -1.51 -9.99 -13.37
CA ILE A 97 -0.47 -9.36 -12.54
C ILE A 97 0.62 -8.73 -13.42
N ASP A 98 0.94 -9.34 -14.57
CA ASP A 98 1.99 -8.88 -15.47
C ASP A 98 1.72 -7.49 -16.06
N TYR A 99 0.45 -7.10 -16.21
CA TYR A 99 0.03 -5.77 -16.67
C TYR A 99 0.21 -4.66 -15.62
N LEU A 100 0.42 -5.00 -14.35
CA LEU A 100 0.50 -4.03 -13.26
C LEU A 100 1.89 -3.37 -13.20
N ASP A 101 1.94 -2.09 -12.83
CA ASP A 101 3.19 -1.43 -12.44
C ASP A 101 3.71 -1.99 -11.11
N TYR A 102 2.79 -2.33 -10.19
CA TYR A 102 3.09 -2.92 -8.89
C TYR A 102 1.87 -3.66 -8.32
N ALA A 103 2.10 -4.61 -7.41
CA ALA A 103 1.07 -5.26 -6.62
C ALA A 103 1.29 -4.99 -5.12
N ILE A 104 0.18 -4.85 -4.41
CA ILE A 104 0.08 -4.85 -2.96
C ILE A 104 -0.60 -6.16 -2.56
N VAL A 105 -0.12 -6.84 -1.54
CA VAL A 105 -0.78 -8.05 -1.02
C VAL A 105 -1.32 -7.82 0.39
N GLY A 106 -2.55 -8.22 0.64
CA GLY A 106 -3.22 -7.99 1.92
C GLY A 106 -4.15 -9.13 2.32
N ILE A 107 -4.34 -9.30 3.63
CA ILE A 107 -5.35 -10.21 4.16
C ILE A 107 -6.69 -9.47 4.27
N HIS A 108 -7.71 -9.99 3.59
CA HIS A 108 -9.09 -9.52 3.70
C HIS A 108 -9.99 -10.63 4.22
N ARG A 109 -10.82 -10.33 5.23
CA ARG A 109 -11.68 -11.33 5.89
C ARG A 109 -12.69 -11.99 4.95
N GLN A 110 -13.02 -11.33 3.84
CA GLN A 110 -13.88 -11.86 2.78
C GLN A 110 -13.20 -12.97 1.96
N CYS A 111 -11.87 -12.96 1.89
CA CYS A 111 -11.07 -13.84 1.03
C CYS A 111 -10.18 -14.81 1.82
N TYR A 112 -10.07 -14.62 3.13
CA TYR A 112 -9.10 -15.31 3.97
C TYR A 112 -9.71 -15.72 5.32
N LYS A 113 -9.47 -16.97 5.71
CA LYS A 113 -9.82 -17.49 7.03
C LYS A 113 -8.58 -17.49 7.91
N ASP A 114 -8.67 -16.96 9.13
CA ASP A 114 -7.57 -17.04 10.10
C ASP A 114 -7.12 -18.50 10.32
N GLU A 115 -5.81 -18.74 10.20
CA GLU A 115 -5.16 -20.04 10.42
C GLU A 115 -4.13 -20.00 11.57
N GLY A 116 -4.15 -18.91 12.34
CA GLY A 116 -3.19 -18.66 13.42
C GLY A 116 -1.89 -18.01 12.93
N ILE A 117 -1.15 -17.46 13.90
CA ILE A 117 -0.01 -16.56 13.68
C ILE A 117 1.01 -17.10 12.67
N ASP A 118 1.40 -18.37 12.80
CA ASP A 118 2.41 -18.96 11.94
C ASP A 118 1.93 -19.13 10.51
N LYS A 119 0.70 -19.60 10.29
CA LYS A 119 0.16 -19.84 8.95
C LYS A 119 -0.24 -18.56 8.24
N ASN A 120 -0.79 -17.58 8.95
CA ASN A 120 -1.05 -16.26 8.40
C ASN A 120 0.25 -15.61 7.91
N THR A 121 1.32 -15.73 8.72
CA THR A 121 2.63 -15.21 8.34
C THR A 121 3.23 -15.99 7.18
N ASP A 122 3.18 -17.33 7.18
CA ASP A 122 3.60 -18.18 6.05
C ASP A 122 2.92 -17.76 4.75
N ASN A 123 1.60 -17.60 4.78
CA ASN A 123 0.78 -17.33 3.60
C ASN A 123 1.10 -15.94 2.99
N ILE A 124 1.27 -14.91 3.82
CA ILE A 124 1.71 -13.59 3.35
C ILE A 124 3.13 -13.69 2.75
N ILE A 125 4.05 -14.35 3.43
CA ILE A 125 5.45 -14.49 2.97
C ILE A 125 5.52 -15.21 1.62
N GLU A 126 4.69 -16.24 1.41
CA GLU A 126 4.63 -16.92 0.11
C GLU A 126 4.22 -15.96 -1.01
N CYS A 127 3.25 -15.09 -0.76
CA CYS A 127 2.80 -14.10 -1.73
C CYS A 127 3.87 -13.04 -2.06
N MET A 128 4.74 -12.69 -1.11
CA MET A 128 5.86 -11.75 -1.34
C MET A 128 6.88 -12.25 -2.38
N LYS A 129 6.91 -13.56 -2.68
CA LYS A 129 7.87 -14.12 -3.64
C LYS A 129 7.57 -13.74 -5.09
N ASN A 130 6.36 -13.27 -5.37
CA ASN A 130 5.99 -12.82 -6.70
C ASN A 130 6.73 -11.51 -7.06
N GLU A 131 7.35 -11.46 -8.24
CA GLU A 131 8.24 -10.35 -8.63
C GLU A 131 7.55 -8.99 -8.81
N LYS A 132 6.23 -8.98 -8.94
CA LYS A 132 5.41 -7.76 -9.03
C LYS A 132 4.89 -7.30 -7.66
N VAL A 133 4.98 -8.13 -6.62
CA VAL A 133 4.57 -7.76 -5.27
C VAL A 133 5.68 -6.94 -4.64
N PHE A 134 5.37 -5.66 -4.38
CA PHE A 134 6.32 -4.72 -3.75
C PHE A 134 5.87 -4.29 -2.36
N PHE A 135 4.60 -4.52 -2.00
CA PHE A 135 4.03 -4.00 -0.76
C PHE A 135 3.15 -5.04 -0.06
N VAL A 136 3.12 -5.00 1.27
CA VAL A 136 2.07 -5.64 2.07
C VAL A 136 1.15 -4.55 2.59
N SER A 137 -0.15 -4.62 2.28
CA SER A 137 -1.12 -3.69 2.82
C SER A 137 -1.48 -4.01 4.26
N HIS A 138 -1.61 -2.94 5.04
CA HIS A 138 -2.15 -2.89 6.41
C HIS A 138 -1.95 -4.19 7.22
N PRO A 139 -0.71 -4.65 7.49
CA PRO A 139 -0.48 -5.87 8.27
C PRO A 139 -0.63 -5.61 9.77
N ASP A 140 -1.77 -5.06 10.21
CA ASP A 140 -1.96 -4.47 11.54
C ASP A 140 -3.18 -4.99 12.33
N ASP A 141 -3.87 -6.03 11.86
CA ASP A 141 -5.12 -6.51 12.47
C ASP A 141 -4.98 -7.88 13.16
N ASP A 142 -5.15 -7.91 14.49
CA ASP A 142 -5.05 -9.14 15.30
C ASP A 142 -6.23 -10.11 15.12
N HIS A 143 -7.23 -9.79 14.30
CA HIS A 143 -8.16 -10.83 13.83
C HIS A 143 -7.49 -11.85 12.91
N THR A 144 -6.35 -11.49 12.32
CA THR A 144 -5.46 -12.37 11.55
C THR A 144 -4.02 -12.08 11.98
N PRO A 145 -3.62 -12.52 13.19
CA PRO A 145 -2.37 -12.12 13.82
C PRO A 145 -1.16 -12.57 13.00
N LEU A 146 -0.07 -11.82 13.09
CA LEU A 146 1.18 -12.04 12.36
C LEU A 146 2.39 -12.04 13.30
N ASP A 147 3.40 -12.83 12.96
CA ASP A 147 4.73 -12.74 13.55
C ASP A 147 5.51 -11.63 12.83
N TYR A 148 5.63 -10.46 13.48
CA TYR A 148 6.28 -9.30 12.89
C TYR A 148 7.78 -9.48 12.66
N ILE A 149 8.47 -10.31 13.45
CA ILE A 149 9.91 -10.56 13.23
C ILE A 149 10.06 -11.29 11.90
N ARG A 150 9.30 -12.37 11.71
CA ARG A 150 9.29 -13.16 10.47
C ARG A 150 8.81 -12.32 9.28
N LEU A 151 7.74 -11.55 9.45
CA LEU A 151 7.19 -10.68 8.41
C LEU A 151 8.23 -9.65 7.91
N VAL A 152 8.86 -8.91 8.83
CA VAL A 152 9.83 -7.86 8.49
C VAL A 152 11.09 -8.46 7.85
N GLN A 153 11.61 -9.57 8.38
CA GLN A 153 12.76 -10.25 7.80
C GLN A 153 12.47 -10.77 6.38
N ALA A 154 11.28 -11.34 6.15
CA ALA A 154 10.86 -11.78 4.83
C ALA A 154 10.66 -10.61 3.86
N ALA A 155 10.06 -9.51 4.32
CA ALA A 155 9.90 -8.30 3.52
C ALA A 155 11.26 -7.79 3.02
N LYS A 156 12.29 -7.79 3.88
CA LYS A 156 13.67 -7.51 3.48
C LYS A 156 14.21 -8.49 2.43
N GLN A 157 14.02 -9.79 2.67
CA GLN A 157 14.53 -10.85 1.80
C GLN A 157 13.95 -10.77 0.39
N TYR A 158 12.65 -10.49 0.29
CA TYR A 158 11.92 -10.49 -0.98
C TYR A 158 11.75 -9.10 -1.61
N HIS A 159 12.45 -8.07 -1.09
CA HIS A 159 12.37 -6.70 -1.61
C HIS A 159 10.93 -6.14 -1.58
N VAL A 160 10.27 -6.30 -0.44
CA VAL A 160 8.91 -5.83 -0.17
C VAL A 160 8.95 -4.79 0.94
N ALA A 161 8.15 -3.74 0.82
CA ALA A 161 7.94 -2.72 1.85
C ALA A 161 6.63 -2.96 2.60
N LEU A 162 6.59 -2.57 3.87
CA LEU A 162 5.39 -2.73 4.70
C LEU A 162 4.62 -1.42 4.81
N GLU A 163 3.30 -1.49 4.68
CA GLU A 163 2.43 -0.31 4.71
C GLU A 163 2.09 0.15 6.13
N VAL A 164 2.09 1.46 6.34
CA VAL A 164 1.39 2.15 7.44
C VAL A 164 0.15 2.80 6.85
N ASN A 165 -1.01 2.18 7.06
CA ASN A 165 -2.27 2.62 6.49
C ASN A 165 -3.00 3.58 7.45
N ASN A 166 -3.21 4.82 7.01
CA ASN A 166 -3.91 5.84 7.80
C ASN A 166 -5.40 5.48 8.04
N SER A 167 -6.06 4.82 7.06
CA SER A 167 -7.43 4.29 7.18
C SER A 167 -7.56 3.33 8.36
N SER A 168 -6.56 2.48 8.60
CA SER A 168 -6.56 1.57 9.75
C SER A 168 -6.60 2.32 11.08
N LEU A 169 -5.79 3.37 11.21
CA LEU A 169 -5.68 4.18 12.43
C LEU A 169 -6.99 4.93 12.72
N VAL A 170 -7.70 5.37 11.68
CA VAL A 170 -9.06 5.93 11.79
C VAL A 170 -10.06 4.85 12.27
N LYS A 171 -9.94 3.64 11.72
CA LYS A 171 -10.86 2.51 11.93
C LYS A 171 -10.45 1.60 13.08
N LYS A 172 -9.86 2.13 14.16
CA LYS A 172 -9.38 1.34 15.33
C LYS A 172 -10.42 0.42 16.00
N LYS A 173 -11.71 0.66 15.77
CA LYS A 173 -12.80 -0.22 16.25
C LYS A 173 -12.92 -1.52 15.46
N TYR A 174 -12.48 -1.51 14.21
CA TYR A 174 -12.54 -2.64 13.28
C TYR A 174 -11.19 -3.32 13.10
N ARG A 175 -10.09 -2.56 13.23
CA ARG A 175 -8.70 -3.04 13.16
C ARG A 175 -8.17 -3.31 14.57
N LEU A 176 -8.23 -4.58 14.99
CA LEU A 176 -7.90 -4.97 16.37
C LEU A 176 -6.41 -4.73 16.62
N ASN A 177 -6.12 -3.95 17.67
CA ASN A 177 -4.76 -3.62 18.12
C ASN A 177 -3.86 -2.91 17.09
N CYS A 178 -4.43 -2.30 16.04
CA CYS A 178 -3.69 -1.62 14.96
C CYS A 178 -2.53 -0.73 15.41
N TYR A 179 -2.75 0.15 16.39
CA TYR A 179 -1.67 1.01 16.91
C TYR A 179 -0.51 0.19 17.51
N SER A 180 -0.79 -0.78 18.38
CA SER A 180 0.26 -1.61 19.00
C SER A 180 1.00 -2.44 17.94
N ASN A 181 0.28 -2.90 16.93
CA ASN A 181 0.82 -3.67 15.83
C ASN A 181 1.75 -2.86 14.93
N TYR A 182 1.35 -1.65 14.55
CA TYR A 182 2.24 -0.74 13.84
C TYR A 182 3.44 -0.34 14.68
N GLU A 183 3.30 -0.11 16.00
CA GLU A 183 4.44 0.21 16.87
C GLU A 183 5.50 -0.93 16.85
N LYS A 184 5.06 -2.19 16.93
CA LYS A 184 5.94 -3.36 16.81
C LYS A 184 6.59 -3.45 15.43
N MET A 185 5.78 -3.40 14.38
CA MET A 185 6.24 -3.50 13.00
C MET A 185 7.26 -2.41 12.66
N LEU A 186 6.97 -1.15 13.01
CA LEU A 186 7.83 -0.01 12.70
C LEU A 186 9.16 -0.06 13.45
N SER A 187 9.14 -0.49 14.72
CA SER A 187 10.36 -0.69 15.50
C SER A 187 11.27 -1.73 14.83
N LEU A 188 10.70 -2.83 14.35
CA LEU A 188 11.42 -3.87 13.62
C LEU A 188 11.88 -3.39 12.24
N CYS A 189 11.06 -2.64 11.49
CA CYS A 189 11.47 -2.05 10.22
C CYS A 189 12.69 -1.12 10.40
N GLN A 190 12.74 -0.34 11.49
CA GLN A 190 13.93 0.46 11.83
C GLN A 190 15.14 -0.43 12.15
N GLU A 191 14.98 -1.46 12.96
CA GLU A 191 16.06 -2.37 13.32
C GLU A 191 16.65 -3.08 12.10
N TYR A 192 15.79 -3.64 11.24
CA TYR A 192 16.19 -4.41 10.07
C TYR A 192 16.40 -3.56 8.81
N GLN A 193 16.19 -2.25 8.88
CA GLN A 193 16.28 -1.31 7.75
C GLN A 193 15.35 -1.71 6.58
N VAL A 194 14.11 -2.06 6.90
CA VAL A 194 13.08 -2.41 5.91
C VAL A 194 12.29 -1.16 5.53
N PRO A 195 12.17 -0.85 4.22
CA PRO A 195 11.39 0.30 3.79
C PRO A 195 9.91 0.16 4.14
N ILE A 196 9.27 1.31 4.31
CA ILE A 196 7.82 1.41 4.54
C ILE A 196 7.17 2.34 3.52
N ILE A 197 5.87 2.20 3.34
CA ILE A 197 5.03 3.20 2.67
C ILE A 197 3.99 3.73 3.65
N ILE A 198 3.54 4.97 3.42
CA ILE A 198 2.37 5.52 4.10
C ILE A 198 1.26 5.63 3.07
N SER A 199 0.04 5.26 3.40
CA SER A 199 -1.07 5.39 2.46
C SER A 199 -2.35 5.87 3.12
N SER A 200 -3.25 6.38 2.28
CA SER A 200 -4.58 6.77 2.73
C SER A 200 -5.58 5.61 2.69
N ASP A 201 -5.36 4.63 1.80
CA ASP A 201 -6.34 3.57 1.47
C ASP A 201 -7.71 4.21 1.16
N ALA A 202 -7.65 5.27 0.34
CA ALA A 202 -8.79 6.12 0.05
C ALA A 202 -9.81 5.35 -0.81
N HIS A 203 -11.02 5.25 -0.27
CA HIS A 203 -12.20 4.76 -0.98
C HIS A 203 -13.13 5.90 -1.43
N ASP A 204 -12.78 7.14 -1.10
CA ASP A 204 -13.47 8.33 -1.54
C ASP A 204 -12.43 9.44 -1.79
N PRO A 205 -12.61 10.29 -2.82
CA PRO A 205 -11.65 11.36 -3.11
C PRO A 205 -11.32 12.24 -1.91
N SER A 206 -12.22 12.43 -0.94
CA SER A 206 -11.97 13.25 0.26
C SER A 206 -10.87 12.69 1.18
N TRP A 207 -10.51 11.41 1.05
CA TRP A 207 -9.49 10.73 1.85
C TRP A 207 -8.12 10.65 1.16
N VAL A 208 -8.02 10.92 -0.14
CA VAL A 208 -6.75 10.89 -0.87
C VAL A 208 -5.74 11.80 -0.19
N GLY A 209 -4.53 11.29 0.06
CA GLY A 209 -3.45 12.06 0.68
C GLY A 209 -3.65 12.40 2.16
N LYS A 210 -4.62 11.80 2.85
CA LYS A 210 -4.82 11.94 4.30
C LYS A 210 -3.91 10.98 5.06
N PHE A 211 -2.89 11.53 5.72
CA PHE A 211 -1.85 10.78 6.41
C PHE A 211 -1.65 11.21 7.87
N ASP A 212 -2.54 12.05 8.41
CA ASP A 212 -2.31 12.78 9.66
C ASP A 212 -1.98 11.85 10.85
N LEU A 213 -2.73 10.75 11.02
CA LEU A 213 -2.50 9.80 12.11
C LEU A 213 -1.24 8.95 11.89
N ALA A 214 -0.92 8.64 10.64
CA ALA A 214 0.32 7.95 10.31
C ALA A 214 1.53 8.84 10.64
N TYR A 215 1.50 10.13 10.30
CA TYR A 215 2.52 11.12 10.68
C TYR A 215 2.71 11.17 12.19
N GLU A 216 1.63 11.33 12.96
CA GLU A 216 1.69 11.37 14.42
C GLU A 216 2.37 10.12 15.00
N LEU A 217 2.04 8.94 14.46
CA LEU A 217 2.64 7.68 14.90
C LEU A 217 4.13 7.59 14.57
N LEU A 218 4.52 7.95 13.34
CA LEU A 218 5.92 7.93 12.90
C LEU A 218 6.77 8.93 13.69
N GLU A 219 6.25 10.12 13.97
CA GLU A 219 6.93 11.14 14.78
C GLU A 219 7.09 10.69 16.24
N LYS A 220 6.04 10.11 16.83
CA LYS A 220 6.09 9.52 18.18
C LYS A 220 7.21 8.47 18.30
N LEU A 221 7.32 7.61 17.29
CA LEU A 221 8.33 6.54 17.24
C LEU A 221 9.70 7.01 16.74
N LYS A 222 9.81 8.24 16.24
CA LYS A 222 11.04 8.81 15.66
C LYS A 222 11.59 7.93 14.52
N ILE A 223 10.70 7.52 13.62
CA ILE A 223 11.07 6.73 12.45
C ILE A 223 12.02 7.53 11.57
N ASP A 224 13.09 6.89 11.08
CA ASP A 224 14.00 7.51 10.11
C ASP A 224 13.27 7.69 8.77
N GLU A 225 13.14 8.93 8.32
CA GLU A 225 12.49 9.28 7.05
C GLU A 225 13.15 8.62 5.82
N LYS A 226 14.40 8.17 5.94
CA LYS A 226 15.07 7.37 4.90
C LYS A 226 14.40 6.03 4.65
N LEU A 227 13.60 5.51 5.58
CA LEU A 227 12.82 4.28 5.37
C LEU A 227 11.53 4.51 4.58
N ILE A 228 11.01 5.74 4.53
CA ILE A 228 9.68 6.01 3.95
C ILE A 228 9.76 6.20 2.43
N LEU A 229 9.33 5.24 1.61
CA LEU A 229 9.53 5.28 0.16
C LEU A 229 8.84 6.47 -0.52
N ASN A 230 7.59 6.75 -0.17
CA ASN A 230 6.75 7.71 -0.87
C ASN A 230 6.85 9.17 -0.37
N ASN A 231 7.91 9.48 0.40
CA ASN A 231 8.36 10.87 0.60
C ASN A 231 9.31 11.35 -0.51
N ASP A 232 9.61 10.49 -1.48
CA ASP A 232 10.48 10.80 -2.61
C ASP A 232 10.07 9.95 -3.84
N ILE A 233 9.73 10.62 -4.95
CA ILE A 233 9.23 9.94 -6.15
C ILE A 233 10.30 9.03 -6.77
N ASP A 234 11.55 9.47 -6.83
CA ASP A 234 12.62 8.67 -7.44
C ASP A 234 12.95 7.44 -6.60
N LYS A 235 12.92 7.59 -5.27
CA LYS A 235 13.06 6.48 -4.33
C LYS A 235 11.96 5.44 -4.51
N LEU A 236 10.70 5.88 -4.56
CA LEU A 236 9.55 5.00 -4.78
C LEU A 236 9.64 4.29 -6.14
N LYS A 237 9.86 5.02 -7.22
CA LYS A 237 9.93 4.46 -8.59
C LYS A 237 11.08 3.47 -8.75
N LYS A 238 12.25 3.80 -8.19
CA LYS A 238 13.40 2.89 -8.18
C LYS A 238 13.07 1.60 -7.41
N PHE A 239 12.33 1.70 -6.31
CA PHE A 239 11.94 0.54 -5.51
C PHE A 239 11.04 -0.41 -6.31
N ILE A 240 10.03 0.12 -7.00
CA ILE A 240 9.09 -0.66 -7.84
C ILE A 240 9.57 -0.88 -9.29
N ARG A 241 10.83 -0.51 -9.59
CA ARG A 241 11.51 -0.77 -10.87
C ARG A 241 10.82 -0.14 -12.11
N ILE A 242 10.17 1.00 -11.94
CA ILE A 242 9.60 1.77 -13.06
C ILE A 242 10.46 3.00 -13.38
N SER A 243 10.43 3.44 -14.64
CA SER A 243 11.24 4.57 -15.10
C SER A 243 10.73 5.92 -14.58
N SER A 244 11.62 6.82 -14.18
CA SER A 244 11.27 8.23 -13.98
C SER A 244 10.94 8.85 -15.34
N HIS A 245 9.69 9.26 -15.54
CA HIS A 245 9.33 10.11 -16.67
C HIS A 245 10.07 11.43 -16.49
N LYS A 246 11.01 11.75 -17.39
CA LYS A 246 11.51 13.12 -17.49
C LYS A 246 10.33 13.97 -17.91
N SER A 247 9.84 14.81 -17.00
CA SER A 247 8.89 15.86 -17.36
C SER A 247 9.50 16.66 -18.50
N ILE A 248 8.85 16.65 -19.66
CA ILE A 248 9.07 17.66 -20.68
C ILE A 248 8.37 18.90 -20.14
N LEU A 249 9.09 19.64 -19.29
CA LEU A 249 8.78 21.04 -19.01
C LEU A 249 9.39 21.89 -20.12
#